data_AF-A0A2D5ULR5-F1
#
_entry.id   AF-A0A2D5ULR5-F1
#
_cell.length_a   1.000
_cell.length_b   1.000
_cell.length_c   1.000
_cell.angle_alpha   90.00
_cell.angle_beta   90.00
_cell.angle_gamma   90.00
#
_symmetry.space_group_name_H-M   'P 1'
#
loop_
_entity.id
_entity.type
_entity.pdbx_description
1 polymer ?
#
loop_
_entity_poly.entity_id
_entity_poly.type
_entity_poly.pdbx_seq_one_letter_code
_entity_poly.pdbx_strand_id
1 'polypeptide(L)'
;MKTIVIEARHLSRGTGISKYFELYLDKFINSHPHYNYIFVTDSTKNLYKYKNYSNVNIKKLSTPNWIKHPYLNDLYYGIISFPTFLKNQNADLLISPYYDFIIPRKLYNKVIIT
;
A
#
# COMPACT_ATOMS: atom_id res chain seq x y z
N MET A 1 17.01 1.36 -9.63
CA MET A 1 15.61 1.03 -9.98
C MET A 1 14.70 1.85 -9.07
N LYS A 2 13.73 2.59 -9.63
CA LYS A 2 12.83 3.43 -8.81
C LYS A 2 11.87 2.56 -8.01
N THR A 3 11.53 2.99 -6.80
CA THR A 3 10.64 2.27 -5.87
C THR A 3 9.33 3.01 -5.69
N ILE A 4 8.22 2.35 -6.01
CA ILE A 4 6.85 2.84 -5.85
C ILE A 4 6.21 2.05 -4.71
N VAL A 5 5.79 2.74 -3.66
CA VAL A 5 5.01 2.14 -2.57
C VAL A 5 3.54 2.32 -2.89
N ILE A 6 2.76 1.26 -2.75
CA ILE A 6 1.30 1.26 -2.93
C ILE A 6 0.66 0.92 -1.59
N GLU A 7 -0.13 1.84 -1.05
CA GLU A 7 -1.04 1.54 0.05
C GLU A 7 -2.12 0.58 -0.49
N ALA A 8 -2.16 -0.63 0.08
CA ALA A 8 -2.92 -1.75 -0.47
C ALA A 8 -3.89 -2.37 0.54
N ARG A 9 -4.14 -1.74 1.69
CA ARG A 9 -5.11 -2.22 2.68
C ARG A 9 -6.50 -2.35 2.06
N HIS A 10 -7.01 -1.29 1.43
CA HIS A 10 -8.34 -1.30 0.82
C HIS A 10 -8.41 -2.21 -0.42
N LEU A 11 -7.33 -2.26 -1.21
CA LEU A 11 -7.17 -3.22 -2.29
C LEU A 11 -7.28 -4.67 -1.79
N SER A 12 -6.61 -4.99 -0.69
CA SER A 12 -6.63 -6.34 -0.13
C SER A 12 -7.99 -6.77 0.40
N ARG A 13 -8.85 -5.81 0.76
CA ARG A 13 -10.23 -6.01 1.22
C ARG A 13 -11.24 -6.02 0.07
N GLY A 14 -10.88 -5.42 -1.06
CA GLY A 14 -11.72 -5.37 -2.26
C GLY A 14 -12.97 -4.50 -2.08
N THR A 15 -12.81 -3.33 -1.46
CA THR A 15 -13.93 -2.46 -1.04
C THR A 15 -13.83 -1.06 -1.64
N GLY A 16 -14.97 -0.50 -2.08
CA GLY A 16 -15.06 0.90 -2.50
C GLY A 16 -14.29 1.25 -3.78
N ILE A 17 -13.75 2.47 -3.83
CA ILE A 17 -13.00 3.05 -4.96
C ILE A 17 -11.75 2.24 -5.30
N SER A 18 -11.22 1.46 -4.34
CA SER A 18 -10.01 0.68 -4.54
C SER A 18 -10.17 -0.35 -5.66
N LYS A 19 -11.38 -0.86 -5.89
CA LYS A 19 -11.67 -1.78 -7.02
C LYS A 19 -11.52 -1.10 -8.38
N TYR A 20 -11.90 0.17 -8.50
CA TYR A 20 -11.70 0.93 -9.72
C TYR A 20 -10.20 1.20 -9.93
N PHE A 21 -9.50 1.61 -8.87
CA PHE A 21 -8.05 1.81 -8.88
C PHE A 21 -7.29 0.52 -9.28
N GLU A 22 -7.75 -0.64 -8.84
CA GLU A 22 -7.16 -1.95 -9.12
C GLU A 22 -6.97 -2.24 -10.62
N LEU A 23 -7.93 -1.85 -11.47
CA LEU A 23 -7.87 -2.03 -12.92
C LEU A 23 -6.79 -1.16 -13.58
N TYR A 24 -6.66 0.08 -13.12
CA TYR A 24 -5.60 0.99 -13.60
C TYR A 24 -4.23 0.55 -13.11
N LEU A 25 -4.17 0.07 -11.86
CA LEU A 25 -2.92 -0.37 -11.25
C LEU A 25 -2.29 -1.56 -11.98
N ASP A 26 -3.11 -2.51 -12.42
CA ASP A 26 -2.64 -3.66 -13.19
C ASP A 26 -2.03 -3.25 -14.54
N LYS A 27 -2.70 -2.34 -15.27
CA LYS A 27 -2.16 -1.74 -16.50
C LYS A 27 -0.88 -0.95 -16.24
N PHE A 28 -0.83 -0.22 -15.12
CA PHE A 28 0.32 0.60 -14.74
C PHE A 28 1.57 -0.24 -14.46
N ILE A 29 1.43 -1.34 -13.71
CA ILE A 29 2.53 -2.27 -13.40
C ILE A 29 3.06 -2.92 -14.68
N ASN A 30 2.16 -3.39 -15.55
CA ASN A 30 2.52 -4.01 -16.83
C ASN A 30 3.28 -3.06 -17.77
N SER A 31 2.85 -1.79 -17.83
CA SER A 31 3.48 -0.79 -18.71
C SER A 31 4.81 -0.26 -18.18
N HIS A 32 5.13 -0.50 -16.91
CA HIS A 32 6.36 -0.01 -16.27
C HIS A 32 7.06 -1.13 -15.48
N PRO A 33 7.57 -2.18 -16.16
CA PRO A 33 8.21 -3.32 -15.52
C PRO A 33 9.56 -2.97 -14.87
N HIS A 34 10.17 -1.84 -15.24
CA HIS A 34 11.46 -1.35 -14.71
C HIS A 34 11.36 -0.63 -13.35
N TYR A 35 10.17 -0.57 -12.75
CA TYR A 35 9.97 -0.07 -11.38
C TYR A 35 9.76 -1.22 -10.40
N ASN A 36 10.25 -1.02 -9.17
CA ASN A 36 9.96 -1.88 -8.03
C ASN A 36 8.69 -1.41 -7.34
N TYR A 37 7.68 -2.28 -7.25
CA TYR A 37 6.43 -2.01 -6.56
C TYR A 37 6.42 -2.68 -5.20
N ILE A 38 6.10 -1.93 -4.15
CA ILE A 38 5.92 -2.47 -2.80
C ILE A 38 4.48 -2.23 -2.37
N PHE A 39 3.67 -3.28 -2.41
CA PHE A 39 2.29 -3.25 -1.91
C PHE A 39 2.33 -3.45 -0.40
N VAL A 40 1.79 -2.49 0.34
CA VAL A 40 1.82 -2.52 1.81
C VAL A 40 0.39 -2.64 2.32
N THR A 41 0.15 -3.59 3.21
CA THR A 41 -1.21 -3.96 3.62
C THR A 41 -1.19 -4.60 5.01
N ASP A 42 -2.36 -4.77 5.62
CA ASP A 42 -2.58 -5.60 6.81
C ASP A 42 -3.10 -7.01 6.47
N SER A 43 -3.48 -7.25 5.21
CA SER A 43 -4.05 -8.51 4.71
C SER A 43 -3.64 -8.79 3.26
N THR A 44 -3.53 -10.06 2.88
CA THR A 44 -3.15 -10.47 1.51
C THR A 44 -4.31 -11.03 0.68
N LYS A 45 -5.54 -11.05 1.23
CA LYS A 45 -6.68 -11.81 0.70
C LYS A 45 -6.93 -11.62 -0.80
N ASN A 46 -6.94 -10.38 -1.29
CA ASN A 46 -7.20 -10.07 -2.70
C ASN A 46 -5.94 -9.69 -3.51
N LEU A 47 -4.74 -9.78 -2.93
CA LEU A 47 -3.50 -9.34 -3.60
C LEU A 47 -2.75 -10.48 -4.30
N TYR A 48 -3.23 -11.72 -4.24
CA TYR A 48 -2.55 -12.89 -4.79
C TYR A 48 -2.23 -12.76 -6.29
N LYS A 49 -3.10 -12.10 -7.06
CA LYS A 49 -2.88 -11.87 -8.49
C LYS A 49 -1.59 -11.12 -8.79
N TYR A 50 -1.12 -10.28 -7.86
CA TYR A 50 0.08 -9.49 -8.05
C TYR A 50 1.38 -10.28 -7.78
N LYS A 51 1.29 -11.51 -7.24
CA LYS A 51 2.47 -12.35 -6.95
C LYS A 51 3.22 -12.82 -8.20
N ASN A 52 2.55 -12.81 -9.35
CA ASN A 52 3.14 -13.26 -10.60
C ASN A 52 4.04 -12.20 -11.25
N TYR A 53 3.98 -10.95 -10.77
CA TYR A 53 4.86 -9.89 -11.25
C TYR A 53 6.21 -9.96 -10.52
N SER A 54 7.28 -10.15 -11.28
CA SER A 54 8.66 -10.25 -10.74
C SER A 54 9.14 -8.97 -10.06
N ASN A 55 8.54 -7.83 -10.40
CA ASN A 55 8.85 -6.51 -9.86
C ASN A 55 7.87 -6.04 -8.77
N VAL A 56 7.00 -6.92 -8.27
CA VAL A 56 6.05 -6.62 -7.19
C VAL A 56 6.41 -7.39 -5.92
N ASN A 57 6.46 -6.68 -4.80
CA ASN A 57 6.64 -7.25 -3.46
C ASN A 57 5.44 -6.88 -2.59
N ILE A 58 4.82 -7.88 -1.95
CA ILE A 58 3.70 -7.67 -1.02
C ILE A 58 4.23 -7.73 0.41
N LYS A 59 4.18 -6.60 1.11
CA LYS A 59 4.54 -6.45 2.52
C LYS A 59 3.30 -6.37 3.39
N LYS A 60 3.06 -7.44 4.15
CA LYS A 60 2.05 -7.47 5.21
C LYS A 60 2.64 -6.89 6.49
N LEU A 61 2.07 -5.79 6.98
CA LEU A 61 2.40 -5.23 8.29
C LEU A 61 1.57 -5.94 9.35
N SER A 62 2.24 -6.40 10.41
CA SER A 62 1.57 -7.04 11.54
C SER A 62 0.95 -5.99 12.46
N THR A 63 -0.20 -6.36 13.02
CA THR A 63 -0.87 -5.62 14.08
C THR A 63 -0.57 -6.32 15.40
N PRO A 64 -0.26 -5.58 16.48
CA PRO A 64 -0.03 -6.20 17.79
C PRO A 64 -1.23 -7.04 18.24
N ASN A 65 -0.94 -8.19 18.85
CA ASN A 65 -1.96 -9.17 19.26
C ASN A 65 -2.96 -8.64 20.30
N TRP A 66 -2.65 -7.54 21.00
CA TRP A 66 -3.56 -6.90 21.95
C TRP A 66 -4.66 -6.07 21.29
N ILE A 67 -4.53 -5.74 20.00
CA ILE A 67 -5.56 -5.05 19.22
C ILE A 67 -6.52 -6.08 18.63
N LYS A 68 -7.68 -6.25 19.27
CA LYS A 68 -8.68 -7.26 18.89
C LYS A 68 -9.81 -6.72 18.00
N HIS A 69 -10.09 -5.42 18.08
CA HIS A 69 -11.19 -4.82 17.33
C HIS A 69 -10.76 -4.38 15.92
N PRO A 70 -11.54 -4.69 14.87
CA PRO A 70 -11.19 -4.33 13.49
C PRO A 70 -10.94 -2.84 13.26
N TYR A 71 -11.77 -1.96 13.84
CA TYR A 71 -11.59 -0.51 13.68
C TYR A 71 -10.31 0.01 14.37
N LEU A 72 -9.88 -0.61 15.48
CA LEU A 72 -8.61 -0.28 16.14
C LEU A 72 -7.42 -0.76 15.32
N ASN A 73 -7.56 -1.88 14.61
CA ASN A 73 -6.54 -2.32 13.66
C ASN A 73 -6.37 -1.29 12.54
N ASP A 74 -7.48 -0.77 12.01
CA ASP A 74 -7.43 0.28 10.99
C ASP A 74 -6.77 1.56 11.45
N LEU A 75 -7.10 1.98 12.67
CA LEU A 75 -6.51 3.15 13.30
C LEU A 75 -5.00 2.94 13.52
N TYR A 76 -4.61 1.78 14.06
CA TYR A 76 -3.21 1.43 14.30
C TYR A 76 -2.42 1.38 12.98
N TYR A 77 -3.01 0.83 11.92
CA TYR A 77 -2.39 0.80 10.61
C TYR A 77 -2.13 2.21 10.09
N GLY A 78 -3.16 3.05 10.06
CA GLY A 78 -3.08 4.39 9.47
C GLY A 78 -2.22 5.38 10.26
N ILE A 79 -2.15 5.23 11.58
CA ILE A 79 -1.41 6.17 12.46
C ILE A 79 -0.01 5.67 12.78
N ILE A 80 0.19 4.36 12.94
CA ILE A 80 1.42 3.81 13.52
C ILE A 80 2.16 2.95 12.49
N SER A 81 1.61 1.80 12.09
CA SER A 81 2.40 0.79 11.37
C SER A 81 2.80 1.26 9.97
N PHE A 82 1.86 1.80 9.19
CA PHE A 82 2.14 2.24 7.83
C PHE A 82 3.02 3.49 7.79
N PRO A 83 2.76 4.56 8.58
CA PRO A 83 3.67 5.70 8.64
C PRO A 83 5.08 5.33 9.08
N THR A 84 5.22 4.40 10.03
CA THR A 84 6.53 3.91 10.49
C THR A 84 7.26 3.15 9.39
N PHE A 85 6.53 2.29 8.66
CA PHE A 85 7.08 1.63 7.47
C PHE A 85 7.59 2.66 6.45
N LEU A 86 6.76 3.64 6.08
CA LEU A 86 7.10 4.68 5.11
C LEU A 86 8.31 5.52 5.53
N LYS A 87 8.47 5.83 6.83
CA LYS A 87 9.65 6.53 7.36
C LYS A 87 10.95 5.76 7.09
N ASN A 88 10.89 4.44 7.04
CA ASN A 88 12.06 3.58 6.84
C ASN A 88 12.26 3.15 5.37
N GLN A 89 11.38 3.56 4.45
CA GLN A 89 11.52 3.27 3.01
C GLN A 89 12.05 4.44 2.21
N ASN A 90 12.89 4.16 1.21
CA ASN A 90 13.31 5.13 0.20
C ASN A 90 12.38 5.06 -1.01
N ALA A 91 11.11 5.44 -0.82
CA ALA A 91 10.13 5.50 -1.90
C ALA A 91 10.37 6.74 -2.79
N ASP A 92 10.36 6.53 -4.10
CA ASP A 92 10.33 7.57 -5.11
C ASP A 92 8.92 8.12 -5.32
N LEU A 93 7.91 7.26 -5.11
CA LEU A 93 6.51 7.58 -5.22
C LEU A 93 5.69 6.74 -4.22
N LEU A 94 4.68 7.35 -3.61
CA LEU A 94 3.64 6.71 -2.83
C LEU A 94 2.32 6.88 -3.58
N ILE A 95 1.62 5.78 -3.86
CA ILE A 95 0.28 5.80 -4.42
C ILE A 95 -0.68 5.21 -3.41
N SER A 96 -1.81 5.86 -3.19
CA SER A 96 -2.87 5.32 -2.34
C SER A 96 -4.25 5.55 -2.94
N PRO A 97 -5.13 4.54 -2.91
CA PRO A 97 -6.53 4.69 -3.29
C PRO A 97 -7.37 5.44 -2.25
N TYR A 98 -6.83 5.73 -1.07
CA TYR A 98 -7.57 6.37 0.03
C TYR A 98 -6.65 7.11 0.99
N TYR A 99 -6.99 8.35 1.32
CA TYR A 99 -6.23 9.10 2.33
C TYR A 99 -6.78 8.91 3.73
N ASP A 100 -6.28 7.90 4.44
CA ASP A 100 -6.66 7.58 5.82
C ASP A 100 -5.47 7.25 6.73
N PHE A 101 -4.30 7.83 6.42
CA PHE A 101 -3.04 7.60 7.15
C PHE A 101 -2.15 8.85 7.19
N ILE A 102 -1.20 8.85 8.12
CA ILE A 102 -0.24 9.96 8.27
C ILE A 102 0.89 9.81 7.23
N ILE A 103 1.01 10.76 6.31
CA ILE A 103 2.12 10.81 5.36
C ILE A 103 3.37 11.40 6.06
N PRO A 104 4.53 10.72 6.04
CA PRO A 104 5.78 11.32 6.51
C PRO A 104 6.21 12.49 5.62
N ARG A 105 6.71 13.57 6.23
CA ARG A 105 7.12 14.81 5.53
C ARG A 105 8.01 14.58 4.30
N LYS A 106 8.94 13.61 4.38
CA LYS A 106 9.87 13.26 3.28
C LYS A 106 9.17 12.78 1.99
N LEU A 107 7.89 12.42 2.08
CA LEU A 107 7.08 11.92 0.96
C LEU A 107 6.06 12.94 0.45
N TYR A 108 5.89 14.12 1.07
CA TYR A 108 4.80 15.06 0.70
C TYR A 108 4.74 15.41 -0.79
N ASN A 109 5.89 15.63 -1.43
CA ASN A 109 5.95 15.93 -2.87
C ASN A 109 6.05 14.68 -3.77
N LYS A 110 5.77 13.51 -3.19
CA LYS A 110 5.90 12.19 -3.81
C LYS A 110 4.66 11.33 -3.60
N VAL A 111 3.51 11.93 -3.27
CA VAL A 111 2.26 11.18 -3.02
C VAL A 111 1.24 11.46 -4.10
N ILE A 112 0.59 10.40 -4.59
CA ILE A 112 -0.62 10.46 -5.38
C ILE A 112 -1.73 9.80 -4.56
N ILE A 113 -2.81 10.54 -4.33
CA ILE A 113 -4.03 10.07 -3.69
C ILE A 113 -5.10 10.12 -4.77
N THR A 114 -5.78 8.99 -5.00
CA THR A 114 -6.85 8.88 -6.00
C THR A 114 -8.21 8.71 -5.36
#